data_AF-A0A2L2L8A5-F1
#
_entry.id   AF-A0A2L2L8A5-F1
#
_cell.length_a   1.000
_cell.length_b   1.000
_cell.length_c   1.000
_cell.angle_alpha   90.00
_cell.angle_beta   90.00
_cell.angle_gamma   90.00
#
_symmetry.space_group_name_H-M   'P 1'
#
loop_
_entity.id
_entity.type
_entity.pdbx_description
1 polymer ?
#
loop_
_entity_poly.entity_id
_entity_poly.type
_entity_poly.pdbx_seq_one_letter_code
_entity_poly.pdbx_strand_id
1 'polypeptide(L)'
;MQLAEHTAATPFEEALPDVLMRVVSELHDVAYLIERIEPQLLEVTSGQLSSEGVKLLQGIDLAVQKTRGLAEFIDTITGSIPGDWIVDVSIALSLVKLAEMQKALGAAFRHGHSQPLDKASGDFDLF
;
A
#
# COMPACT_ATOMS: atom_id res chain seq x y z
N MET A 1 2.66 -48.37 -3.44
CA MET A 1 3.09 -47.24 -4.28
C MET A 1 1.89 -46.33 -4.45
N GLN A 2 1.72 -45.37 -3.54
CA GLN A 2 0.66 -44.38 -3.61
C GLN A 2 1.38 -43.04 -3.50
N LEU A 3 1.52 -42.40 -4.66
CA LEU A 3 2.24 -41.13 -4.82
C LEU A 3 1.47 -40.07 -4.03
N ALA A 4 2.12 -39.52 -3.01
CA ALA A 4 1.70 -38.27 -2.41
C ALA A 4 1.93 -37.18 -3.46
N GLU A 5 0.87 -36.74 -4.13
CA GLU A 5 0.85 -35.47 -4.84
C GLU A 5 0.98 -34.36 -3.80
N HIS A 6 2.21 -34.05 -3.40
CA HIS A 6 2.51 -32.74 -2.86
C HIS A 6 2.37 -31.76 -4.02
N THR A 7 1.17 -31.21 -4.19
CA THR A 7 1.01 -29.95 -4.91
C THR A 7 1.83 -28.93 -4.14
N ALA A 8 3.08 -28.73 -4.56
CA ALA A 8 3.91 -27.66 -4.06
C ALA A 8 3.17 -26.37 -4.41
N ALA A 9 2.54 -25.75 -3.41
CA ALA A 9 1.96 -24.42 -3.56
C ALA A 9 3.01 -23.54 -4.23
N THR A 10 2.70 -23.04 -5.42
CA THR A 10 3.65 -22.20 -6.13
C THR A 10 3.88 -20.96 -5.27
N PRO A 11 5.11 -20.41 -5.18
CA PRO A 11 5.42 -19.32 -4.26
C PRO A 11 4.69 -17.99 -4.57
N PHE A 12 3.82 -17.99 -5.59
CA PHE A 12 3.07 -16.85 -6.08
C PHE A 12 1.54 -17.04 -5.96
N GLU A 13 1.08 -18.16 -5.40
CA GLU A 13 -0.32 -18.39 -5.07
C GLU A 13 -0.65 -17.76 -3.72
N GLU A 14 -1.53 -16.75 -3.74
CA GLU A 14 -1.88 -15.96 -2.57
C GLU A 14 -3.39 -15.80 -2.44
N ALA A 15 -3.87 -15.65 -1.20
CA ALA A 15 -5.28 -15.35 -0.96
C ALA A 15 -5.63 -13.98 -1.55
N LEU A 16 -6.65 -13.93 -2.41
CA LEU A 16 -7.09 -12.71 -3.07
C LEU A 16 -7.34 -11.55 -2.08
N PRO A 17 -8.00 -11.77 -0.93
CA PRO A 17 -8.16 -10.71 0.06
C PRO A 17 -6.83 -10.11 0.54
N ASP A 18 -5.82 -10.93 0.80
CA ASP A 18 -4.50 -10.46 1.24
C ASP A 18 -3.82 -9.61 0.17
N VAL A 19 -3.90 -10.03 -1.09
CA VAL A 19 -3.36 -9.27 -2.23
C VAL A 19 -4.05 -7.90 -2.34
N LEU A 20 -5.38 -7.88 -2.24
CA LEU A 20 -6.16 -6.64 -2.33
C LEU A 20 -5.85 -5.69 -1.17
N MET A 21 -5.65 -6.19 0.05
CA MET A 21 -5.27 -5.35 1.19
C MET A 21 -3.89 -4.71 1.03
N ARG A 22 -2.95 -5.37 0.33
CA ARG A 22 -1.68 -4.74 -0.05
C ARG A 22 -1.89 -3.63 -1.07
N VAL A 23 -2.75 -3.82 -2.06
CA VAL A 23 -3.13 -2.76 -3.02
C VAL A 23 -3.78 -1.57 -2.30
N VAL A 24 -4.67 -1.82 -1.33
CA VAL A 24 -5.29 -0.78 -0.50
C VAL A 24 -4.24 0.02 0.26
N SER A 25 -3.24 -0.65 0.83
CA SER A 25 -2.15 0.01 1.55
C SER A 25 -1.33 0.90 0.63
N GLU A 26 -0.94 0.39 -0.55
CA GLU A 26 -0.20 1.17 -1.56
C GLU A 26 -0.99 2.40 -2.06
N LEU A 27 -2.32 2.28 -2.20
CA LEU A 27 -3.16 3.42 -2.58
C LEU A 27 -3.18 4.50 -1.50
N HIS A 28 -3.27 4.12 -0.22
CA HIS A 28 -3.17 5.08 0.88
C HIS A 28 -1.80 5.76 0.90
N ASP A 29 -0.71 5.02 0.69
CA ASP A 29 0.65 5.57 0.62
C ASP A 29 0.79 6.56 -0.54
N VAL A 30 0.26 6.22 -1.73
CA VAL A 30 0.24 7.15 -2.87
C VAL A 30 -0.56 8.41 -2.55
N ALA A 31 -1.74 8.29 -1.93
CA ALA A 31 -2.54 9.44 -1.54
C ALA A 31 -1.79 10.35 -0.56
N TYR A 32 -1.09 9.76 0.42
CA TYR A 32 -0.25 10.49 1.37
C TYR A 32 0.93 11.19 0.68
N LEU A 33 1.60 10.53 -0.26
CA LEU A 33 2.69 11.14 -1.03
C LEU A 33 2.21 12.34 -1.86
N ILE A 34 1.03 12.25 -2.47
CA ILE A 34 0.43 13.36 -3.24
C ILE A 34 0.04 14.51 -2.31
N GLU A 35 -0.64 14.23 -1.19
CA GLU A 35 -1.07 15.25 -0.22
C GLU A 35 0.10 16.06 0.34
N ARG A 36 1.27 15.44 0.51
CA ARG A 36 2.49 16.11 0.96
C ARG A 36 3.06 17.13 -0.02
N ILE A 37 2.66 17.09 -1.30
CA ILE A 37 3.14 18.03 -2.32
C ILE A 37 2.50 19.42 -2.13
N GLU A 38 1.25 19.48 -1.67
CA GLU A 38 0.49 20.73 -1.53
C GLU A 38 1.19 21.78 -0.63
N PRO A 39 1.61 21.47 0.61
CA PRO A 39 2.29 22.45 1.46
C PRO A 39 3.63 22.91 0.86
N GLN A 40 4.35 22.03 0.17
CA GLN A 40 5.64 22.36 -0.48
C GLN A 40 5.45 23.32 -1.66
N LEU A 41 4.38 23.14 -2.45
CA LEU A 41 4.05 24.06 -3.54
C LEU A 41 3.64 25.44 -3.01
N LEU A 42 2.88 25.49 -1.91
CA LEU A 42 2.52 26.74 -1.26
C LEU A 42 3.74 27.48 -0.72
N GLU A 43 4.69 26.75 -0.13
CA GLU A 43 5.96 27.33 0.36
C GLU A 43 6.80 27.91 -0.79
N VAL A 44 6.99 27.15 -1.88
CA VAL A 44 7.77 27.58 -3.06
C VAL A 44 7.15 28.81 -3.73
N THR A 45 5.82 28.92 -3.71
CA THR A 45 5.10 30.07 -4.28
C THR A 45 4.99 31.24 -3.31
N SER A 46 5.55 31.16 -2.09
CA SER A 46 5.35 32.14 -1.02
C SER A 46 3.86 32.45 -0.77
N GLY A 47 2.99 31.46 -0.98
CA GLY A 47 1.53 31.59 -0.92
C GLY A 47 0.89 32.41 -2.05
N GLN A 48 1.68 32.88 -3.03
CA GLN A 48 1.19 33.67 -4.16
C GLN A 48 0.89 32.76 -5.35
N LEU A 49 -0.38 32.37 -5.48
CA LEU A 49 -0.85 31.53 -6.58
C LEU A 49 -1.53 32.35 -7.66
N SER A 50 -1.21 32.05 -8.91
CA SER A 50 -2.04 32.47 -10.05
C SER A 50 -3.37 31.70 -10.04
N SER A 51 -4.33 32.13 -10.86
CA SER A 51 -5.58 31.36 -11.06
C SER A 51 -5.32 29.92 -11.54
N GLU A 52 -4.28 29.73 -12.35
CA GLU A 52 -3.84 28.39 -12.79
C GLU A 52 -3.22 27.59 -11.63
N GLY A 53 -2.44 28.24 -10.77
CA GLY A 53 -1.88 27.62 -9.55
C GLY A 53 -2.97 27.13 -8.60
N VAL A 54 -4.04 27.90 -8.41
CA VAL A 54 -5.20 27.47 -7.59
C VAL A 54 -5.88 26.24 -8.20
N LYS A 55 -6.10 26.22 -9.53
CA LYS A 55 -6.67 25.05 -10.21
C LYS A 55 -5.78 23.81 -10.09
N LEU A 56 -4.46 24.01 -10.15
CA LEU A 56 -3.50 22.93 -9.96
C LEU A 56 -3.61 22.32 -8.56
N LEU A 57 -3.66 23.15 -7.51
CA LEU A 57 -3.84 22.65 -6.13
C LEU A 57 -5.16 21.91 -5.95
N GLN A 58 -6.25 22.40 -6.53
CA GLN A 58 -7.52 21.67 -6.54
C GLN A 58 -7.43 20.33 -7.27
N GLY A 59 -6.64 20.27 -8.36
CA GLY A 59 -6.35 19.02 -9.05
C GLY A 59 -5.59 18.00 -8.19
N ILE A 60 -4.67 18.49 -7.34
CA ILE A 60 -3.92 17.67 -6.37
C ILE A 60 -4.87 17.13 -5.30
N ASP A 61 -5.67 17.97 -4.66
CA ASP A 61 -6.68 17.56 -3.67
C ASP A 61 -7.65 16.52 -4.26
N LEU A 62 -8.15 16.77 -5.49
CA LEU A 62 -9.00 15.82 -6.19
C LEU A 62 -8.31 14.47 -6.44
N ALA A 63 -7.01 14.46 -6.75
CA ALA A 63 -6.26 13.23 -6.92
C ALA A 63 -6.12 12.46 -5.60
N VAL A 64 -5.88 13.14 -4.47
CA VAL A 64 -5.85 12.54 -3.13
C VAL A 64 -7.20 11.90 -2.81
N GLN A 65 -8.30 12.64 -2.97
CA GLN A 65 -9.65 12.14 -2.70
C GLN A 65 -10.02 10.93 -3.56
N LYS A 66 -9.70 10.96 -4.87
CA LYS A 66 -9.93 9.81 -5.77
C LYS A 66 -9.14 8.58 -5.35
N THR A 67 -7.90 8.76 -4.93
CA THR A 67 -7.03 7.65 -4.54
C THR A 67 -7.53 7.01 -3.24
N ARG A 68 -7.89 7.82 -2.24
CA ARG A 68 -8.52 7.35 -0.99
C ARG A 68 -9.84 6.62 -1.26
N GLY A 69 -10.72 7.21 -2.07
CA GLY A 69 -12.00 6.59 -2.41
C GLY A 69 -11.86 5.24 -3.14
N LEU A 70 -10.83 5.07 -3.98
CA LEU A 70 -10.52 3.77 -4.59
C LEU A 70 -10.04 2.75 -3.55
N ALA A 71 -9.19 3.16 -2.60
CA ALA A 71 -8.72 2.30 -1.53
C ALA A 71 -9.87 1.82 -0.65
N GLU A 72 -10.74 2.75 -0.20
CA GLU A 72 -11.92 2.44 0.62
C GLU A 72 -12.91 1.51 -0.11
N PHE A 73 -13.12 1.73 -1.41
CA PHE A 73 -13.97 0.84 -2.21
C PHE A 73 -13.42 -0.58 -2.27
N ILE A 74 -12.12 -0.73 -2.52
CA ILE A 74 -11.46 -2.05 -2.58
C ILE A 74 -11.50 -2.72 -1.21
N ASP A 75 -11.19 -2.01 -0.12
CA ASP A 75 -11.29 -2.51 1.25
C ASP A 75 -12.69 -3.05 1.56
N THR A 76 -13.72 -2.27 1.22
CA THR A 76 -15.12 -2.63 1.46
C THR A 76 -15.51 -3.91 0.73
N ILE A 77 -15.19 -4.05 -0.56
CA ILE A 77 -15.52 -5.27 -1.30
C ILE A 77 -14.68 -6.46 -0.84
N THR A 78 -13.43 -6.22 -0.42
CA THR A 78 -12.51 -7.26 0.06
C THR A 78 -13.06 -7.97 1.30
N GLY A 79 -13.73 -7.23 2.20
CA GLY A 79 -14.40 -7.81 3.37
C GLY A 79 -15.50 -8.84 3.05
N SER A 80 -15.97 -8.91 1.80
CA SER A 80 -16.97 -9.89 1.34
C SER A 80 -16.38 -11.09 0.59
N ILE A 81 -15.08 -11.09 0.30
CA ILE A 81 -14.41 -12.12 -0.50
C ILE A 81 -14.00 -13.29 0.40
N PRO A 82 -14.30 -14.55 0.01
CA PRO A 82 -13.82 -15.73 0.74
C PRO A 82 -12.29 -15.82 0.80
N GLY A 83 -11.75 -16.18 1.96
CA GLY A 83 -10.30 -16.27 2.18
C GLY A 83 -9.62 -17.46 1.49
N ASP A 84 -10.37 -18.41 0.95
CA ASP A 84 -9.89 -19.56 0.18
C ASP A 84 -9.76 -19.28 -1.32
N TRP A 85 -10.11 -18.08 -1.77
CA TRP A 85 -9.90 -17.68 -3.16
C TRP A 85 -8.43 -17.37 -3.40
N ILE A 86 -7.78 -18.25 -4.16
CA ILE A 86 -6.36 -18.15 -4.47
C ILE A 86 -6.16 -17.52 -5.86
N VAL A 87 -5.18 -16.62 -5.97
CA VAL A 87 -4.74 -16.02 -7.23
C VAL A 87 -3.23 -16.16 -7.39
N ASP A 88 -2.77 -16.36 -8.63
CA ASP A 88 -1.35 -16.29 -8.98
C ASP A 88 -0.97 -14.83 -9.29
N VAL A 89 -0.08 -14.26 -8.48
CA VAL A 89 0.38 -12.88 -8.62
C VAL A 89 1.63 -12.72 -9.48
N SER A 90 2.23 -13.80 -9.99
CA SER A 90 3.53 -13.80 -10.67
C SER A 90 3.57 -12.84 -11.87
N ILE A 91 2.56 -12.90 -12.75
CA ILE A 91 2.46 -12.04 -13.93
C ILE A 91 2.24 -10.58 -13.50
N ALA A 92 1.30 -10.33 -12.59
CA ALA A 92 1.03 -8.99 -12.08
C ALA A 92 2.28 -8.34 -11.49
N LEU A 93 3.01 -9.06 -10.64
CA LEU A 93 4.26 -8.58 -10.04
C LEU A 93 5.37 -8.35 -11.08
N SER A 94 5.44 -9.16 -12.15
CA SER A 94 6.43 -8.97 -13.22
C SER A 94 6.24 -7.68 -14.02
N LEU A 95 5.02 -7.13 -14.03
CA LEU A 95 4.68 -5.88 -14.71
C LEU A 95 5.01 -4.64 -13.87
N VAL A 96 5.19 -4.80 -12.56
CA VAL A 96 5.55 -3.71 -11.65
C VAL A 96 7.03 -3.39 -11.81
N LYS A 97 7.33 -2.18 -12.30
CA LYS A 97 8.70 -1.76 -12.61
C LYS A 97 9.44 -1.14 -11.42
N LEU A 98 8.71 -0.59 -10.46
CA LEU A 98 9.29 0.03 -9.26
C LEU A 98 9.56 -1.06 -8.24
N ALA A 99 10.83 -1.30 -7.92
CA ALA A 99 11.26 -2.38 -7.04
C ALA A 99 10.59 -2.34 -5.65
N GLU A 100 10.46 -1.14 -5.06
CA GLU A 100 9.80 -0.99 -3.75
C GLU A 100 8.30 -1.33 -3.83
N MET A 101 7.60 -0.90 -4.88
CA MET A 101 6.19 -1.27 -5.08
C MET A 101 6.03 -2.77 -5.37
N GLN A 102 6.95 -3.35 -6.14
CA GLN A 102 6.94 -4.80 -6.41
C GLN A 102 7.14 -5.60 -5.11
N LYS A 103 8.02 -5.11 -4.23
CA LYS A 103 8.26 -5.70 -2.91
C LYS A 103 7.04 -5.55 -1.99
N ALA A 104 6.43 -4.37 -1.96
CA ALA A 104 5.27 -4.11 -1.11
C ALA A 104 4.03 -4.90 -1.53
N LEU A 105 3.86 -5.13 -2.83
CA LEU A 105 2.78 -5.94 -3.38
C LEU A 105 3.03 -7.46 -3.33
N GLY A 106 4.27 -7.91 -3.11
CA GLY A 106 4.62 -9.33 -3.08
C GLY A 106 4.65 -9.93 -1.66
N ALA A 107 4.37 -11.23 -1.54
CA ALA A 107 4.40 -11.95 -0.26
C ALA A 107 5.80 -12.12 0.36
N ALA A 108 6.87 -11.78 -0.37
CA ALA A 108 8.25 -12.06 0.05
C ALA A 108 8.66 -11.38 1.37
N PHE A 109 7.83 -10.49 1.91
CA PHE A 109 8.00 -9.89 3.24
C PHE A 109 6.72 -9.97 4.07
N ARG A 110 6.21 -11.19 4.34
CA ARG A 110 5.33 -11.38 5.51
C ARG A 110 6.11 -10.90 6.75
N HIS A 111 5.81 -9.68 7.19
CA HIS A 111 6.19 -9.17 8.49
C HIS A 111 5.56 -10.08 9.55
N GLY A 112 6.39 -10.98 10.10
CA GLY A 112 6.23 -11.35 11.49
C GLY A 112 6.41 -10.09 12.33
N HIS A 113 5.45 -9.82 13.21
CA HIS A 113 5.49 -8.85 14.30
C HIS A 113 5.38 -7.36 13.96
N SER A 114 4.15 -6.84 14.03
CA SER A 114 3.91 -5.56 14.70
C SER A 114 3.34 -5.83 16.08
N GLN A 115 4.23 -6.19 17.02
CA GLN A 115 4.01 -5.83 18.41
C GLN A 115 3.93 -4.30 18.53
N PRO A 116 3.13 -3.74 19.45
CA PRO A 116 3.09 -2.30 19.67
C PRO A 116 4.46 -1.79 20.14
N LEU A 117 5.04 -0.82 19.41
CA LEU A 117 6.26 -0.09 19.76
C LEU A 117 6.00 0.91 20.90
N ASP A 118 5.50 0.45 22.04
CA ASP A 118 5.29 1.33 23.21
C ASP A 118 5.70 0.71 24.56
N LYS A 119 6.72 -0.17 24.57
CA LYS A 119 7.36 -0.64 25.81
C LYS A 119 8.85 -0.94 25.60
N ALA A 120 9.68 0.09 25.72
CA ALA A 120 11.01 0.09 26.37
C ALA A 120 11.78 1.35 25.97
N SER A 121 11.30 2.53 26.40
CA SER A 121 12.17 3.70 26.55
C SER A 121 12.25 3.97 28.04
N GLY A 122 13.30 3.46 28.67
CA GLY A 122 13.48 3.53 30.11
C GLY A 122 14.36 2.42 30.64
N ASP A 123 15.61 2.38 30.20
CA ASP A 123 16.65 1.90 31.11
C ASP A 123 17.86 2.85 31.00
N PHE A 124 18.07 3.57 32.09
CA PHE A 124 19.19 4.47 32.32
C PHE A 124 20.29 3.62 32.94
N ASP A 125 21.35 3.30 32.20
CA ASP A 125 22.60 2.88 32.82
C ASP A 125 23.42 4.13 33.18
N LEU A 126 23.22 4.59 34.41
CA LEU A 126 24.24 5.28 35.19
C LEU A 126 25.27 4.23 35.60
N PHE A 127 26.51 4.30 35.10
CA PHE A 127 27.79 4.16 35.82
C PHE A 127 28.96 4.37 34.86
#